data_AF-A0A7K4TJS8-F1
#
_entry.id   AF-A0A7K4TJS8-F1
#
_cell.length_a   1.000
_cell.length_b   1.000
_cell.length_c   1.000
_cell.angle_alpha   90.00
_cell.angle_beta   90.00
_cell.angle_gamma   90.00
#
_symmetry.space_group_name_H-M   'P 1'
#
loop_
_entity.id
_entity.type
_entity.pdbx_description
1 polymer ?
#
loop_
_entity_poly.entity_id
_entity_poly.type
_entity_poly.pdbx_seq_one_letter_code
_entity_poly.pdbx_strand_id
1 'polypeptide(L)'
;MDRMELQKVNIELDDQSNSGESLEDNYTELVDSEKAAIRSPFASDDAESQKFLTNGYLGKKKLEEYNEEYHRGRASFGMSSFNLSNAIMGSGILGLSYAMANTGIILFVVLLLSVAILSLYSVHLLLKTSKEGGSVIYEKLGEKAFGWPGKCAVFISVTMQNIGAMSSYLFIIKYELPEVIRAFMKLEESSGEWYLNGNYLVILVTVGIILPLSLLKSLGYLGYTSGFSLTCMVFFVSVVIFKKSQIPCPLPIMDHGVENWTATNNTVPMHLVMLPNESFSSGVNFMMDNTAGHLPGLEEPKDTSPKSSVEYEAHSDSSDMCQPKYFVFNSRTAYAIPILAFAFVCHPEVLPIYSELKDRSRKRMQNVSNISITGMLIMYLLAALFGYLTFYGEVEDELLHTYTKVYTFDTLLLSVRLAVLVAVTLTVPLVLFPIRSSISALLFPKRPFSWIRHFLIAAVILAFNNLLVIFVPTIKDIFGFIGASSATMLIFILPAAFYLRLVEKEPLRSPQKIGALIFLIVGIIFMIVSMTLIVMDWIYNSPSSRHH
;
A
#
# COMPACT_ATOMS: atom_id res chain seq x y z
N MET A 1 30.87 -61.64 -27.53
CA MET A 1 31.02 -61.29 -26.11
C MET A 1 30.23 -60.02 -25.90
N ASP A 2 29.23 -60.13 -25.04
CA ASP A 2 27.96 -59.38 -24.99
C ASP A 2 28.04 -57.85 -24.94
N ARG A 3 27.02 -57.17 -25.48
CA ARG A 3 25.93 -56.63 -24.62
C ARG A 3 24.84 -55.86 -25.39
N MET A 4 23.61 -56.38 -25.21
CA MET A 4 22.32 -55.75 -24.90
C MET A 4 21.83 -54.57 -25.76
N GLU A 5 20.76 -54.71 -26.58
CA GLU A 5 19.31 -54.85 -26.22
C GLU A 5 18.79 -53.58 -25.51
N LEU A 6 17.69 -52.88 -25.85
CA LEU A 6 16.45 -53.15 -26.60
C LEU A 6 15.85 -51.78 -27.03
N GLN A 7 15.42 -51.58 -28.28
CA GLN A 7 14.04 -51.71 -28.82
C GLN A 7 13.21 -50.41 -28.68
N LYS A 8 13.06 -49.60 -29.75
CA LYS A 8 12.12 -49.63 -30.90
C LYS A 8 10.63 -49.34 -30.53
N VAL A 9 9.97 -48.24 -30.97
CA VAL A 9 9.52 -47.84 -32.37
C VAL A 9 8.31 -48.68 -32.79
N ASN A 10 7.22 -48.27 -33.47
CA ASN A 10 6.66 -47.09 -34.19
C ASN A 10 5.11 -47.36 -34.31
N ILE A 11 4.16 -46.45 -34.59
CA ILE A 11 3.83 -45.57 -35.75
C ILE A 11 3.57 -46.28 -37.11
N GLU A 12 2.29 -46.17 -37.52
CA GLU A 12 1.62 -46.12 -38.85
C GLU A 12 1.32 -47.36 -39.75
N LEU A 13 0.01 -47.45 -40.07
CA LEU A 13 -0.72 -47.65 -41.34
C LEU A 13 -0.25 -48.69 -42.39
N ASP A 14 -1.14 -49.61 -42.78
CA ASP A 14 -1.90 -49.63 -44.06
C ASP A 14 -2.70 -50.95 -44.21
N ASP A 15 -3.84 -50.94 -44.97
CA ASP A 15 -4.12 -51.90 -46.06
C ASP A 15 -5.53 -51.75 -46.72
N GLN A 16 -5.57 -52.01 -48.05
CA GLN A 16 -6.69 -51.85 -49.01
C GLN A 16 -7.35 -53.18 -49.47
N SER A 17 -8.61 -53.08 -49.95
CA SER A 17 -9.39 -53.93 -50.92
C SER A 17 -9.87 -55.34 -50.45
N ASN A 18 -11.02 -55.93 -50.84
CA ASN A 18 -11.77 -55.96 -52.12
C ASN A 18 -13.24 -56.53 -51.99
N SER A 19 -14.14 -56.09 -52.90
CA SER A 19 -15.38 -56.70 -53.53
C SER A 19 -16.52 -57.47 -52.78
N GLY A 20 -17.78 -57.12 -53.10
CA GLY A 20 -19.01 -57.98 -53.00
C GLY A 20 -20.36 -57.23 -53.16
N GLU A 21 -21.28 -57.74 -53.99
CA GLU A 21 -22.46 -57.13 -54.65
C GLU A 21 -23.74 -56.80 -53.81
N SER A 22 -24.56 -55.82 -54.26
CA SER A 22 -25.93 -55.99 -54.84
C SER A 22 -26.98 -54.87 -54.55
N LEU A 23 -27.64 -54.39 -55.64
CA LEU A 23 -29.05 -53.94 -55.86
C LEU A 23 -29.63 -52.76 -55.03
N GLU A 24 -30.46 -51.82 -55.51
CA GLU A 24 -30.95 -51.33 -56.81
C GLU A 24 -31.73 -50.02 -56.52
N ASP A 25 -31.86 -49.13 -57.52
CA ASP A 25 -32.98 -48.19 -57.79
C ASP A 25 -32.84 -46.65 -57.70
N ASN A 26 -32.66 -46.11 -58.92
CA ASN A 26 -33.38 -45.05 -59.64
C ASN A 26 -33.49 -43.60 -59.12
N TYR A 27 -32.90 -42.72 -59.93
CA TYR A 27 -33.24 -41.30 -60.11
C TYR A 27 -34.34 -41.14 -61.16
N THR A 28 -35.14 -40.07 -61.05
CA THR A 28 -35.78 -39.44 -62.21
C THR A 28 -35.85 -37.93 -62.02
N GLU A 29 -35.16 -37.20 -62.90
CA GLU A 29 -35.28 -35.76 -63.12
C GLU A 29 -36.62 -35.41 -63.77
N LEU A 30 -37.12 -34.19 -63.53
CA LEU A 30 -38.00 -33.48 -64.46
C LEU A 30 -37.82 -31.96 -64.35
N VAL A 31 -37.96 -31.34 -65.52
CA VAL A 31 -37.38 -30.09 -66.03
C VAL A 31 -38.36 -28.91 -65.98
N ASP A 32 -37.78 -27.70 -65.79
CA ASP A 32 -38.19 -26.31 -66.18
C ASP A 32 -39.65 -25.85 -66.18
N SER A 33 -39.89 -24.66 -65.58
CA SER A 33 -40.18 -23.47 -66.40
C SER A 33 -40.07 -22.13 -65.64
N GLU A 34 -39.63 -21.15 -66.40
CA GLU A 34 -39.12 -19.81 -66.11
C GLU A 34 -40.22 -18.73 -66.04
N LYS A 35 -40.13 -17.77 -65.09
CA LYS A 35 -40.25 -16.31 -65.37
C LYS A 35 -40.10 -15.39 -64.14
N ALA A 36 -39.03 -14.60 -64.21
CA ALA A 36 -38.95 -13.14 -64.06
C ALA A 36 -39.44 -12.44 -62.75
N ALA A 37 -38.47 -12.24 -61.86
CA ALA A 37 -37.97 -10.95 -61.35
C ALA A 37 -38.94 -9.90 -60.76
N ILE A 38 -38.87 -9.71 -59.43
CA ILE A 38 -38.58 -8.41 -58.78
C ILE A 38 -37.61 -8.65 -57.60
N ARG A 39 -36.52 -7.88 -57.57
CA ARG A 39 -35.45 -7.91 -56.57
C ARG A 39 -35.87 -7.31 -55.21
N SER A 40 -35.56 -8.00 -54.12
CA SER A 40 -35.01 -7.38 -52.90
C SER A 40 -34.17 -8.44 -52.13
N PRO A 41 -32.86 -8.26 -51.95
CA PRO A 41 -32.03 -9.26 -51.28
C PRO A 41 -32.06 -9.06 -49.76
N PHE A 42 -32.67 -10.01 -49.05
CA PHE A 42 -32.00 -10.92 -48.10
C PHE A 42 -33.07 -11.61 -47.24
N ALA A 43 -33.50 -12.78 -47.72
CA ALA A 43 -34.02 -13.90 -46.93
C ALA A 43 -32.80 -14.75 -46.50
N SER A 44 -32.71 -15.12 -45.22
CA SER A 44 -33.00 -16.46 -44.66
C SER A 44 -31.80 -17.40 -44.66
N ASP A 45 -31.41 -17.87 -43.47
CA ASP A 45 -30.94 -19.26 -43.25
C ASP A 45 -31.04 -19.59 -41.75
N ASP A 46 -32.28 -19.72 -41.26
CA ASP A 46 -32.60 -20.45 -40.05
C ASP A 46 -32.79 -21.93 -40.41
N ALA A 47 -31.69 -22.67 -40.44
CA ALA A 47 -31.72 -24.14 -40.51
C ALA A 47 -30.51 -24.83 -39.84
N GLU A 48 -29.82 -24.15 -38.91
CA GLU A 48 -28.73 -24.74 -38.11
C GLU A 48 -28.97 -24.64 -36.59
N SER A 49 -30.21 -24.35 -36.17
CA SER A 49 -30.55 -24.10 -34.76
C SER A 49 -31.22 -25.29 -34.04
N GLN A 50 -31.46 -26.43 -34.71
CA GLN A 50 -32.14 -27.58 -34.09
C GLN A 50 -31.29 -28.84 -33.84
N LYS A 51 -29.98 -28.85 -34.13
CA LYS A 51 -29.08 -29.98 -33.78
C LYS A 51 -28.12 -29.72 -32.63
N PHE A 52 -28.25 -28.58 -31.93
CA PHE A 52 -27.33 -28.16 -30.87
C PHE A 52 -27.76 -28.51 -29.43
N LEU A 53 -28.84 -29.28 -29.24
CA LEU A 53 -29.41 -29.54 -27.90
C LEU A 53 -29.16 -30.95 -27.34
N THR A 54 -28.12 -31.66 -27.79
CA THR A 54 -27.80 -33.00 -27.25
C THR A 54 -26.40 -33.15 -26.65
N ASN A 55 -25.67 -32.06 -26.41
CA ASN A 55 -24.31 -32.09 -25.82
C ASN A 55 -24.09 -31.07 -24.69
N GLY A 56 -25.09 -30.92 -23.80
CA GLY A 56 -25.05 -29.95 -22.69
C GLY A 56 -23.87 -30.10 -21.71
N TYR A 57 -23.25 -31.29 -21.61
CA TYR A 57 -22.10 -31.52 -20.72
C TYR A 57 -20.76 -31.25 -21.42
N LEU A 58 -20.65 -31.54 -22.72
CA LEU A 58 -19.43 -31.34 -23.50
C LEU A 58 -19.25 -29.86 -23.91
N GLY A 59 -20.35 -29.15 -24.17
CA GLY A 59 -20.33 -27.72 -24.48
C GLY A 59 -19.97 -26.83 -23.29
N LYS A 60 -20.39 -27.21 -22.08
CA LYS A 60 -20.02 -26.49 -20.85
C LYS A 60 -18.53 -26.63 -20.54
N LYS A 61 -17.99 -27.85 -20.73
CA LYS A 61 -16.56 -28.14 -20.57
C LYS A 61 -15.71 -27.42 -21.63
N LYS A 62 -16.13 -27.42 -22.90
CA LYS A 62 -15.46 -26.66 -23.97
C LYS A 62 -15.58 -25.14 -23.81
N LEU A 63 -16.67 -24.61 -23.25
CA LEU A 63 -16.82 -23.17 -22.98
C LEU A 63 -16.02 -22.73 -21.74
N GLU A 64 -15.91 -23.60 -20.73
CA GLU A 64 -15.02 -23.42 -19.58
C GLU A 64 -13.55 -23.49 -20.01
N GLU A 65 -13.19 -24.45 -20.88
CA GLU A 65 -11.85 -24.60 -21.47
C GLU A 65 -11.50 -23.41 -22.40
N TYR A 66 -12.46 -22.91 -23.19
CA TYR A 66 -12.31 -21.71 -24.01
C TYR A 66 -12.15 -20.41 -23.18
N ASN A 67 -12.87 -20.29 -22.05
CA ASN A 67 -12.69 -19.17 -21.10
C ASN A 67 -11.37 -19.26 -20.30
N GLU A 68 -10.85 -20.47 -20.06
CA GLU A 68 -9.55 -20.69 -19.42
C GLU A 68 -8.38 -20.41 -20.38
N GLU A 69 -8.52 -20.73 -21.67
CA GLU A 69 -7.49 -20.50 -22.68
C GLU A 69 -7.33 -19.01 -23.04
N TYR A 70 -8.43 -18.23 -23.05
CA TYR A 70 -8.38 -16.78 -23.30
C TYR A 70 -7.96 -15.93 -22.08
N HIS A 71 -7.95 -16.51 -20.87
CA HIS A 71 -7.53 -15.87 -19.63
C HIS A 71 -6.37 -16.60 -18.93
N ARG A 72 -5.41 -17.12 -19.70
CA ARG A 72 -4.19 -17.68 -19.12
C ARG A 72 -3.36 -16.56 -18.50
N GLY A 73 -3.42 -16.45 -17.17
CA GLY A 73 -2.66 -15.48 -16.38
C GLY A 73 -1.16 -15.54 -16.71
N ARG A 74 -0.58 -14.37 -16.98
CA ARG A 74 0.84 -14.23 -17.39
C ARG A 74 1.77 -13.96 -16.21
N ALA A 75 1.25 -13.50 -15.08
CA ALA A 75 2.06 -13.09 -13.94
C ALA A 75 2.56 -14.32 -13.15
N SER A 76 3.86 -14.33 -12.85
CA SER A 76 4.44 -15.36 -11.98
C SER A 76 3.98 -15.18 -10.53
N PHE A 77 4.21 -16.20 -9.69
CA PHE A 77 3.91 -16.15 -8.26
C PHE A 77 4.64 -14.98 -7.58
N GLY A 78 5.95 -14.84 -7.81
CA GLY A 78 6.76 -13.76 -7.24
C GLY A 78 6.35 -12.38 -7.74
N MET A 79 6.03 -12.25 -9.03
CA MET A 79 5.53 -10.99 -9.61
C MET A 79 4.21 -10.57 -8.97
N SER A 80 3.30 -11.53 -8.74
CA SER A 80 2.03 -11.29 -8.06
C SER A 80 2.24 -10.88 -6.60
N SER A 81 3.21 -11.48 -5.91
CA SER A 81 3.61 -11.08 -4.56
C SER A 81 4.20 -9.67 -4.52
N PHE A 82 5.03 -9.28 -5.49
CA PHE A 82 5.57 -7.92 -5.54
C PHE A 82 4.50 -6.87 -5.84
N ASN A 83 3.57 -7.16 -6.76
CA ASN A 83 2.44 -6.27 -7.03
C ASN A 83 1.56 -6.09 -5.79
N LEU A 84 1.24 -7.19 -5.09
CA LEU A 84 0.42 -7.12 -3.88
C LEU A 84 1.17 -6.43 -2.73
N SER A 85 2.48 -6.67 -2.58
CA SER A 85 3.30 -5.96 -1.60
C SER A 85 3.36 -4.46 -1.90
N ASN A 86 3.47 -4.05 -3.15
CA ASN A 86 3.47 -2.63 -3.52
C ASN A 86 2.11 -1.97 -3.24
N ALA A 87 1.01 -2.70 -3.42
CA ALA A 87 -0.34 -2.24 -3.05
C ALA A 87 -0.51 -2.06 -1.54
N ILE A 88 0.13 -2.91 -0.72
CA ILE A 88 0.11 -2.80 0.74
C ILE A 88 1.02 -1.65 1.17
N MET A 89 2.31 -1.72 0.81
CA MET A 89 3.41 -0.85 1.26
C MET A 89 3.06 0.64 1.23
N GLY A 90 2.60 1.10 0.06
CA GLY A 90 2.18 2.46 -0.22
C GLY A 90 2.93 3.58 0.52
N SER A 91 2.19 4.62 0.86
CA SER A 91 2.64 5.78 1.65
C SER A 91 2.43 5.55 3.14
N GLY A 92 1.62 4.54 3.51
CA GLY A 92 1.25 4.24 4.89
C GLY A 92 2.46 3.99 5.78
N ILE A 93 3.54 3.42 5.23
CA ILE A 93 4.79 3.16 5.95
C ILE A 93 5.38 4.43 6.62
N LEU A 94 5.21 5.61 6.01
CA LEU A 94 5.77 6.86 6.51
C LEU A 94 5.03 7.42 7.73
N GLY A 95 3.77 7.02 7.93
CA GLY A 95 2.95 7.42 9.08
C GLY A 95 2.96 6.43 10.25
N LEU A 96 3.68 5.30 10.14
CA LEU A 96 3.65 4.25 11.17
C LEU A 96 4.45 4.59 12.41
N SER A 97 5.58 5.29 12.27
CA SER A 97 6.35 5.79 13.42
C SER A 97 5.54 6.79 14.23
N TYR A 98 4.78 7.67 13.55
CA TYR A 98 3.84 8.59 14.19
C TYR A 98 2.76 7.82 14.96
N ALA A 99 2.15 6.80 14.36
CA ALA A 99 1.18 5.97 15.04
C ALA A 99 1.77 5.28 16.29
N MET A 100 3.00 4.74 16.20
CA MET A 100 3.70 4.14 17.35
C MET A 100 4.01 5.16 18.45
N ALA A 101 4.44 6.38 18.09
CA ALA A 101 4.72 7.44 19.06
C ALA A 101 3.49 7.82 19.89
N ASN A 102 2.29 7.73 19.30
CA ASN A 102 1.03 8.12 19.93
C ASN A 102 0.26 6.96 20.59
N THR A 103 0.64 5.70 20.37
CA THR A 103 0.05 4.53 21.05
C THR A 103 0.99 3.91 22.09
N GLY A 104 2.29 4.13 21.95
CA GLY A 104 3.34 3.35 22.61
C GLY A 104 3.60 2.01 21.91
N ILE A 105 4.74 1.40 22.24
CA ILE A 105 5.25 0.21 21.53
C ILE A 105 4.30 -0.99 21.65
N ILE A 106 3.83 -1.32 22.86
CA ILE A 106 3.06 -2.56 23.09
C ILE A 106 1.71 -2.47 22.38
N LEU A 107 0.99 -1.37 22.58
CA LEU A 107 -0.31 -1.16 21.94
C LEU A 107 -0.16 -1.11 20.41
N PHE A 108 0.87 -0.46 19.89
CA PHE A 108 1.15 -0.44 18.45
C PHE A 108 1.33 -1.84 17.88
N VAL A 109 2.19 -2.67 18.48
CA VAL A 109 2.47 -4.04 18.00
C VAL A 109 1.20 -4.89 18.02
N VAL A 110 0.41 -4.81 19.09
CA VAL A 110 -0.87 -5.52 19.18
C VAL A 110 -1.85 -5.07 18.08
N LEU A 111 -1.98 -3.76 17.86
CA LEU A 111 -2.85 -3.21 16.81
C LEU A 111 -2.38 -3.60 15.41
N LEU A 112 -1.07 -3.49 15.13
CA LEU A 112 -0.45 -3.85 13.85
C LEU A 112 -0.69 -5.33 13.52
N LEU A 113 -0.44 -6.24 14.47
CA LEU A 113 -0.70 -7.67 14.31
C LEU A 113 -2.19 -7.96 14.12
N SER A 114 -3.05 -7.30 14.89
CA SER A 114 -4.50 -7.47 14.81
C SER A 114 -5.01 -7.09 13.42
N VAL A 115 -4.66 -5.90 12.91
CA VAL A 115 -5.08 -5.44 11.58
C VAL A 115 -4.51 -6.34 10.47
N ALA A 116 -3.27 -6.83 10.59
CA ALA A 116 -2.68 -7.76 9.64
C ALA A 116 -3.44 -9.10 9.57
N ILE A 117 -3.78 -9.68 10.73
CA ILE A 117 -4.56 -10.94 10.82
C ILE A 117 -5.97 -10.73 10.26
N LEU A 118 -6.63 -9.62 10.60
CA LEU A 118 -7.97 -9.30 10.13
C LEU A 118 -7.98 -9.05 8.61
N SER A 119 -6.94 -8.41 8.07
CA SER A 119 -6.75 -8.24 6.62
C SER A 119 -6.57 -9.59 5.92
N LEU A 120 -5.76 -10.51 6.46
CA LEU A 120 -5.59 -11.86 5.91
C LEU A 120 -6.91 -12.66 5.90
N TYR A 121 -7.67 -12.58 6.98
CA TYR A 121 -8.98 -13.22 7.07
C TYR A 121 -9.97 -12.63 6.06
N SER A 122 -9.98 -11.32 5.91
CA SER A 122 -10.80 -10.65 4.91
C SER A 122 -10.46 -11.07 3.47
N VAL A 123 -9.18 -11.13 3.12
CA VAL A 123 -8.73 -11.63 1.81
C VAL A 123 -9.22 -13.07 1.59
N HIS A 124 -9.17 -13.91 2.63
CA HIS A 124 -9.71 -15.26 2.55
C HIS A 124 -11.23 -15.28 2.24
N LEU A 125 -12.02 -14.45 2.91
CA LEU A 125 -13.45 -14.29 2.64
C LEU A 125 -13.71 -13.80 1.21
N LEU A 126 -12.91 -12.83 0.74
CA LEU A 126 -13.02 -12.27 -0.61
C LEU A 126 -12.71 -13.31 -1.70
N LEU A 127 -11.66 -14.12 -1.52
CA LEU A 127 -11.33 -15.19 -2.47
C LEU A 127 -12.37 -16.32 -2.47
N LYS A 128 -12.99 -16.61 -1.31
CA LYS A 128 -14.06 -17.60 -1.21
C LYS A 128 -15.33 -17.11 -1.89
N THR A 129 -15.71 -15.84 -1.68
CA THR A 129 -16.86 -15.21 -2.34
C THR A 129 -16.65 -15.04 -3.84
N SER A 130 -15.46 -14.71 -4.32
CA SER A 130 -15.18 -14.62 -5.76
C SER A 130 -15.45 -15.94 -6.50
N LYS A 131 -15.10 -17.08 -5.87
CA LYS A 131 -15.37 -18.41 -6.45
C LYS A 131 -16.86 -18.72 -6.48
N GLU A 132 -17.55 -18.58 -5.36
CA GLU A 132 -18.98 -18.93 -5.27
C GLU A 132 -19.85 -17.94 -6.06
N GLY A 133 -19.49 -16.66 -6.04
CA GLY A 133 -20.11 -15.62 -6.85
C GLY A 133 -19.74 -15.69 -8.34
N GLY A 134 -18.76 -16.50 -8.74
CA GLY A 134 -18.33 -16.67 -10.14
C GLY A 134 -17.94 -15.35 -10.80
N SER A 135 -17.21 -14.48 -10.10
CA SER A 135 -16.69 -13.23 -10.66
C SER A 135 -15.38 -12.83 -10.01
N VAL A 136 -14.42 -12.40 -10.83
CA VAL A 136 -13.09 -11.89 -10.43
C VAL A 136 -13.02 -10.35 -10.50
N ILE A 137 -14.17 -9.69 -10.61
CA ILE A 137 -14.29 -8.22 -10.62
C ILE A 137 -15.05 -7.81 -9.37
N TYR A 138 -14.47 -6.93 -8.56
CA TYR A 138 -15.02 -6.62 -7.24
C TYR A 138 -16.40 -5.95 -7.32
N GLU A 139 -16.59 -5.03 -8.26
CA GLU A 139 -17.88 -4.34 -8.47
C GLU A 139 -18.97 -5.30 -8.95
N LYS A 140 -18.60 -6.30 -9.77
CA LYS A 140 -19.52 -7.35 -10.21
C LYS A 140 -19.91 -8.29 -9.09
N LEU A 141 -19.01 -8.53 -8.15
CA LEU A 141 -19.32 -9.29 -6.94
C LEU A 141 -20.34 -8.54 -6.07
N GLY A 142 -20.17 -7.22 -5.90
CA GLY A 142 -21.15 -6.37 -5.24
C GLY A 142 -22.51 -6.34 -5.95
N GLU A 143 -22.52 -6.27 -7.28
CA GLU A 143 -23.72 -6.34 -8.11
C GLU A 143 -24.47 -7.68 -7.92
N LYS A 144 -23.74 -8.80 -7.83
CA LYS A 144 -24.34 -10.12 -7.57
C LYS A 144 -24.87 -10.27 -6.14
N ALA A 145 -24.19 -9.70 -5.14
CA ALA A 145 -24.58 -9.85 -3.73
C ALA A 145 -25.83 -9.02 -3.38
N PHE A 146 -25.83 -7.74 -3.76
CA PHE A 146 -26.84 -6.76 -3.32
C PHE A 146 -27.42 -5.93 -4.47
N GLY A 147 -27.19 -6.30 -5.73
CA GLY A 147 -27.66 -5.53 -6.87
C GLY A 147 -26.94 -4.18 -7.00
N TRP A 148 -27.65 -3.17 -7.48
CA TRP A 148 -27.11 -1.84 -7.71
C TRP A 148 -26.49 -1.17 -6.46
N PRO A 149 -27.12 -1.24 -5.26
CA PRO A 149 -26.50 -0.71 -4.04
C PRO A 149 -25.12 -1.33 -3.72
N GLY A 150 -24.98 -2.65 -3.87
CA GLY A 150 -23.70 -3.33 -3.64
C GLY A 150 -22.63 -2.92 -4.64
N LYS A 151 -23.00 -2.77 -5.91
CA LYS A 151 -22.11 -2.25 -6.96
C LYS A 151 -21.63 -0.84 -6.64
N CYS A 152 -22.54 0.06 -6.25
CA CYS A 152 -22.21 1.43 -5.89
C CYS A 152 -21.34 1.50 -4.64
N ALA A 153 -21.60 0.69 -3.62
CA ALA A 153 -20.77 0.63 -2.41
C ALA A 153 -19.32 0.27 -2.74
N VAL A 154 -19.09 -0.80 -3.51
CA VAL A 154 -17.73 -1.18 -3.95
C VAL A 154 -17.10 -0.05 -4.76
N PHE A 155 -17.81 0.49 -5.75
CA PHE A 155 -17.29 1.56 -6.61
C PHE A 155 -16.84 2.78 -5.81
N ILE A 156 -17.68 3.27 -4.89
CA ILE A 156 -17.39 4.45 -4.06
C ILE A 156 -16.21 4.15 -3.15
N SER A 157 -16.19 2.99 -2.47
CA SER A 157 -15.12 2.65 -1.53
C SER A 157 -13.78 2.42 -2.21
N VAL A 158 -13.75 1.73 -3.35
CA VAL A 158 -12.52 1.53 -4.15
C VAL A 158 -12.02 2.87 -4.69
N THR A 159 -12.92 3.69 -5.24
CA THR A 159 -12.55 5.01 -5.78
C THR A 159 -11.99 5.92 -4.68
N MET A 160 -12.67 5.98 -3.53
CA MET A 160 -12.22 6.78 -2.39
C MET A 160 -10.87 6.28 -1.85
N GLN A 161 -10.67 4.96 -1.74
CA GLN A 161 -9.40 4.39 -1.31
C GLN A 161 -8.25 4.77 -2.24
N ASN A 162 -8.48 4.63 -3.55
CA ASN A 162 -7.45 4.89 -4.56
C ASN A 162 -7.16 6.39 -4.69
N ILE A 163 -8.16 7.27 -4.56
CA ILE A 163 -7.96 8.72 -4.44
C ILE A 163 -7.12 9.04 -3.20
N GLY A 164 -7.44 8.44 -2.04
CA GLY A 164 -6.68 8.62 -0.81
C GLY A 164 -5.21 8.21 -0.96
N ALA A 165 -4.97 7.04 -1.54
CA ALA A 165 -3.62 6.55 -1.81
C ALA A 165 -2.86 7.47 -2.78
N MET A 166 -3.46 7.85 -3.92
CA MET A 166 -2.82 8.80 -4.85
C MET A 166 -2.56 10.16 -4.21
N SER A 167 -3.50 10.68 -3.44
CA SER A 167 -3.35 11.95 -2.73
C SER A 167 -2.18 11.90 -1.75
N SER A 168 -2.03 10.81 -1.00
CA SER A 168 -0.87 10.67 -0.10
C SER A 168 0.47 10.58 -0.84
N TYR A 169 0.55 9.96 -2.02
CA TYR A 169 1.77 9.96 -2.83
C TYR A 169 2.10 11.35 -3.38
N LEU A 170 1.09 12.07 -3.86
CA LEU A 170 1.26 13.44 -4.34
C LEU A 170 1.62 14.39 -3.19
N PHE A 171 1.12 14.14 -1.98
CA PHE A 171 1.51 14.87 -0.77
C PHE A 171 3.01 14.68 -0.48
N ILE A 172 3.51 13.44 -0.51
CA ILE A 172 4.95 13.17 -0.36
C ILE A 172 5.75 13.93 -1.43
N ILE A 173 5.31 13.92 -2.69
CA ILE A 173 5.99 14.67 -3.77
C ILE A 173 5.99 16.19 -3.47
N LYS A 174 4.87 16.74 -3.00
CA LYS A 174 4.74 18.17 -2.66
C LYS A 174 5.74 18.60 -1.58
N TYR A 175 5.99 17.80 -0.56
CA TYR A 175 6.85 18.18 0.58
C TYR A 175 8.30 17.73 0.45
N GLU A 176 8.57 16.56 -0.14
CA GLU A 176 9.93 16.02 -0.20
C GLU A 176 10.72 16.51 -1.43
N LEU A 177 10.06 16.78 -2.56
CA LEU A 177 10.75 17.25 -3.77
C LEU A 177 11.44 18.61 -3.60
N PRO A 178 10.84 19.64 -2.97
CA PRO A 178 11.54 20.88 -2.63
C PRO A 178 12.83 20.65 -1.86
N GLU A 179 12.80 19.77 -0.85
CA GLU A 179 13.95 19.50 0.01
C GLU A 179 15.08 18.79 -0.73
N VAL A 180 14.74 17.90 -1.67
CA VAL A 180 15.72 17.28 -2.56
C VAL A 180 16.36 18.34 -3.47
N ILE A 181 15.56 19.22 -4.06
CA ILE A 181 16.04 20.31 -4.92
C ILE A 181 16.96 21.27 -4.13
N ARG A 182 16.56 21.63 -2.90
CA ARG A 182 17.36 22.47 -1.99
C ARG A 182 18.71 21.85 -1.66
N ALA A 183 18.72 20.55 -1.35
CA ALA A 183 19.95 19.82 -1.06
C ALA A 183 20.90 19.76 -2.27
N PHE A 184 20.38 19.54 -3.48
CA PHE A 184 21.18 19.52 -4.71
C PHE A 184 21.77 20.90 -5.06
N MET A 185 21.03 21.98 -4.81
CA MET A 185 21.50 23.35 -5.08
C MET A 185 22.28 23.97 -3.91
N LYS A 186 22.39 23.28 -2.77
CA LYS A 186 23.05 23.76 -1.55
C LYS A 186 22.53 25.13 -1.09
N LEU A 187 21.22 25.34 -1.20
CA LEU A 187 20.59 26.60 -0.78
C LEU A 187 20.31 26.56 0.73
N GLU A 188 21.01 27.42 1.49
CA GLU A 188 20.81 27.55 2.93
C GLU A 188 19.57 28.39 3.28
N GLU A 189 19.15 29.32 2.42
CA GLU A 189 17.97 30.16 2.64
C GLU A 189 16.79 29.79 1.72
N SER A 190 15.57 29.88 2.26
CA SER A 190 14.34 29.74 1.49
C SER A 190 14.00 31.06 0.80
N SER A 191 14.66 31.35 -0.32
CA SER A 191 14.13 32.32 -1.27
C SER A 191 12.79 31.77 -1.78
N GLY A 192 11.74 32.60 -1.81
CA GLY A 192 10.36 32.24 -2.21
C GLY A 192 10.19 31.86 -3.69
N GLU A 193 11.17 31.17 -4.23
CA GLU A 193 11.32 30.79 -5.62
C GLU A 193 10.30 29.72 -6.00
N TRP A 194 9.79 29.82 -7.23
CA TRP A 194 8.75 28.93 -7.74
C TRP A 194 9.19 27.45 -7.75
N TYR A 195 10.48 27.18 -7.92
CA TYR A 195 11.05 25.82 -7.99
C TYR A 195 11.30 25.18 -6.62
N LEU A 196 11.11 25.92 -5.52
CA LEU A 196 11.09 25.38 -4.14
C LEU A 196 9.67 25.30 -3.59
N ASN A 197 8.68 25.79 -4.32
CA ASN A 197 7.30 25.75 -3.90
C ASN A 197 6.66 24.41 -4.30
N GLY A 198 6.41 23.58 -3.28
CA GLY A 198 5.83 22.24 -3.41
C GLY A 198 4.53 22.19 -4.20
N ASN A 199 3.68 23.22 -4.14
CA ASN A 199 2.41 23.25 -4.88
C ASN A 199 2.63 23.36 -6.40
N TYR A 200 3.63 24.09 -6.86
CA TYR A 200 3.96 24.15 -8.29
C TYR A 200 4.67 22.87 -8.75
N LEU A 201 5.59 22.35 -7.93
CA LEU A 201 6.35 21.16 -8.25
C LEU A 201 5.48 19.90 -8.38
N VAL A 202 4.50 19.71 -7.49
CA VAL A 202 3.58 18.56 -7.58
C VAL A 202 2.75 18.58 -8.87
N ILE A 203 2.34 19.77 -9.32
CA ILE A 203 1.63 19.95 -10.61
C ILE A 203 2.59 19.64 -11.77
N LEU A 204 3.83 20.15 -11.73
CA LEU A 204 4.84 19.91 -12.75
C LEU A 204 5.14 18.41 -12.91
N VAL A 205 5.38 17.69 -11.82
CA VAL A 205 5.62 16.24 -11.82
C VAL A 205 4.38 15.49 -12.31
N THR A 206 3.19 15.94 -11.90
CA THR A 206 1.93 15.32 -12.36
C THR A 206 1.80 15.42 -13.87
N VAL A 207 1.97 16.60 -14.45
CA VAL A 207 1.79 16.83 -15.89
C VAL A 207 2.94 16.25 -16.70
N GLY A 208 4.18 16.39 -16.23
CA GLY A 208 5.38 16.00 -16.97
C GLY A 208 5.72 14.51 -16.90
N ILE A 209 5.37 13.82 -15.81
CA ILE A 209 5.78 12.42 -15.57
C ILE A 209 4.56 11.52 -15.37
N ILE A 210 3.71 11.83 -14.38
CA ILE A 210 2.65 10.91 -13.95
C ILE A 210 1.57 10.75 -15.02
N LEU A 211 1.11 11.84 -15.62
CA LEU A 211 0.07 11.82 -16.65
C LEU A 211 0.53 11.01 -17.88
N PRO A 212 1.70 11.26 -18.50
CA PRO A 212 2.21 10.42 -19.59
C PRO A 212 2.28 8.93 -19.23
N LEU A 213 2.79 8.59 -18.05
CA LEU A 213 2.86 7.19 -17.59
C LEU A 213 1.48 6.57 -17.41
N SER A 214 0.50 7.36 -16.97
CA SER A 214 -0.89 6.93 -16.76
C SER A 214 -1.68 6.67 -18.05
N LEU A 215 -1.20 7.18 -19.19
CA LEU A 215 -1.82 6.98 -20.52
C LEU A 215 -1.36 5.70 -21.21
N LEU A 216 -0.40 4.97 -20.63
CA LEU A 216 0.07 3.72 -21.19
C LEU A 216 -1.07 2.68 -21.19
N LYS A 217 -1.33 2.11 -22.39
CA LYS A 217 -2.45 1.19 -22.63
C LYS A 217 -2.32 -0.14 -21.88
N SER A 218 -1.09 -0.64 -21.74
CA SER A 218 -0.80 -1.89 -21.06
C SER A 218 0.32 -1.66 -20.06
N LEU A 219 -0.03 -1.81 -18.80
CA LEU A 219 0.89 -1.81 -17.67
C LEU A 219 1.64 -3.16 -17.56
N GLY A 220 1.96 -3.81 -18.69
CA GLY A 220 2.56 -5.16 -18.75
C GLY A 220 3.94 -5.28 -18.08
N TYR A 221 4.53 -4.18 -17.65
CA TYR A 221 5.78 -4.10 -16.89
C TYR A 221 5.57 -3.85 -15.39
N LEU A 222 4.33 -3.87 -14.89
CA LEU A 222 3.97 -3.56 -13.49
C LEU A 222 4.69 -4.38 -12.45
N GLY A 223 4.95 -5.64 -12.78
CA GLY A 223 5.74 -6.53 -11.95
C GLY A 223 7.10 -5.97 -11.60
N TYR A 224 7.78 -5.42 -12.61
CA TYR A 224 9.15 -4.92 -12.48
C TYR A 224 9.18 -3.57 -11.75
N THR A 225 8.24 -2.67 -12.07
CA THR A 225 8.15 -1.37 -11.37
C THR A 225 7.77 -1.54 -9.90
N SER A 226 6.89 -2.50 -9.58
CA SER A 226 6.53 -2.84 -8.20
C SER A 226 7.72 -3.45 -7.44
N GLY A 227 8.51 -4.31 -8.08
CA GLY A 227 9.74 -4.85 -7.49
C GLY A 227 10.81 -3.80 -7.22
N PHE A 228 10.96 -2.83 -8.12
CA PHE A 228 11.83 -1.67 -7.92
C PHE A 228 11.37 -0.80 -6.74
N SER A 229 10.08 -0.44 -6.68
CA SER A 229 9.48 0.31 -5.56
C SER A 229 9.72 -0.39 -4.21
N LEU A 230 9.50 -1.71 -4.17
CA LEU A 230 9.77 -2.51 -2.97
C LEU A 230 11.24 -2.46 -2.54
N THR A 231 12.17 -2.50 -3.49
CA THR A 231 13.61 -2.41 -3.22
C THR A 231 13.99 -1.04 -2.63
N CYS A 232 13.44 0.06 -3.17
CA CYS A 232 13.61 1.41 -2.63
C CYS A 232 13.14 1.51 -1.18
N MET A 233 12.06 0.82 -0.82
CA MET A 233 11.51 0.84 0.53
C MET A 233 12.28 -0.05 1.51
N VAL A 234 12.85 -1.17 1.05
CA VAL A 234 13.84 -1.94 1.83
C VAL A 234 15.08 -1.08 2.12
N PHE A 235 15.54 -0.32 1.13
CA PHE A 235 16.64 0.63 1.32
C PHE A 235 16.28 1.72 2.35
N PHE A 236 15.09 2.31 2.27
CA PHE A 236 14.58 3.25 3.27
C PHE A 236 14.63 2.68 4.69
N VAL A 237 14.06 1.50 4.93
CA VAL A 237 14.07 0.87 6.27
C VAL A 237 15.49 0.58 6.75
N SER A 238 16.36 0.13 5.86
CA SER A 238 17.77 -0.13 6.20
C SER A 238 18.48 1.14 6.66
N VAL A 239 18.22 2.28 6.00
CA VAL A 239 18.79 3.57 6.41
C VAL A 239 18.18 4.08 7.71
N VAL A 240 16.87 3.91 7.95
CA VAL A 240 16.23 4.27 9.22
C VAL A 240 16.87 3.50 10.39
N ILE A 241 17.10 2.19 10.22
CA ILE A 241 17.81 1.36 11.21
C ILE A 241 19.24 1.87 11.44
N PHE A 242 19.97 2.16 10.37
CA PHE A 242 21.33 2.67 10.45
C PHE A 242 21.39 4.04 11.15
N LYS A 243 20.44 4.93 10.86
CA LYS A 243 20.38 6.28 11.43
C LYS A 243 20.04 6.28 12.91
N LYS A 244 19.22 5.33 13.38
CA LYS A 244 18.97 5.14 14.81
C LYS A 244 20.27 4.91 15.62
N SER A 245 21.28 4.28 15.02
CA SER A 245 22.57 4.04 15.67
C SER A 245 23.49 5.26 15.67
N GLN A 246 23.24 6.26 14.81
CA GLN A 246 24.05 7.47 14.70
C GLN A 246 23.50 8.65 15.50
N ILE A 247 22.18 8.71 15.66
CA ILE A 247 21.50 9.85 16.29
C ILE A 247 21.47 9.64 17.81
N PRO A 248 22.23 10.44 18.59
CA PRO A 248 22.14 10.40 20.04
C PRO A 248 20.83 11.02 20.51
N CYS A 249 20.34 10.56 21.66
CA CYS A 249 19.25 11.20 22.38
C CYS A 249 19.81 11.68 23.73
N PRO A 250 19.56 12.93 24.16
CA PRO A 250 18.64 13.94 23.58
C PRO A 250 19.13 14.51 22.25
N LEU A 251 18.18 14.92 21.39
CA LEU A 251 18.49 15.49 20.07
C LEU A 251 19.33 16.77 20.24
N PRO A 252 20.37 16.99 19.42
CA PRO A 252 21.10 18.24 19.44
C PRO A 252 20.15 19.37 19.03
N ILE A 253 19.85 20.27 19.97
CA ILE A 253 19.05 21.47 19.72
C ILE A 253 19.88 22.34 18.76
N MET A 254 19.40 22.50 17.53
CA MET A 254 19.92 23.54 16.63
C MET A 254 19.36 24.88 17.11
N ASP A 255 20.07 25.51 18.06
CA ASP A 255 19.70 26.82 18.56
C ASP A 255 20.09 27.90 17.55
N HIS A 256 19.09 28.52 16.91
CA HIS A 256 19.26 29.66 16.00
C HIS A 256 19.12 31.01 16.74
N GLY A 257 19.36 31.07 18.05
CA GLY A 257 19.05 32.26 18.83
C GLY A 257 19.98 32.58 20.00
N VAL A 258 21.30 32.68 19.80
CA VAL A 258 22.17 33.44 20.73
C VAL A 258 23.23 34.25 19.95
N GLU A 259 22.79 35.32 19.28
CA GLU A 259 23.68 36.45 19.02
C GLU A 259 23.91 37.20 20.34
N ASN A 260 24.93 36.78 21.11
CA ASN A 260 25.71 37.64 22.00
C ASN A 260 26.76 36.81 22.74
N TRP A 261 27.82 36.40 22.04
CA TRP A 261 29.13 36.25 22.70
C TRP A 261 30.21 36.85 21.81
N THR A 262 30.86 37.84 22.40
CA THR A 262 31.91 38.69 21.84
C THR A 262 33.05 37.92 21.22
N ALA A 263 33.49 38.42 20.07
CA ALA A 263 34.64 37.99 19.31
C ALA A 263 35.90 37.78 20.17
N THR A 264 36.43 36.55 20.13
CA THR A 264 37.88 36.33 20.18
C THR A 264 38.26 35.28 19.15
N ASN A 265 39.18 35.68 18.28
CA ASN A 265 39.77 34.95 17.17
C ASN A 265 40.09 33.49 17.49
N ASN A 266 39.58 32.56 16.66
CA ASN A 266 40.38 31.64 15.85
C ASN A 266 39.44 30.77 14.99
N THR A 267 39.68 30.78 13.69
CA THR A 267 39.01 29.96 12.67
C THR A 267 39.33 28.49 12.86
N VAL A 268 38.32 27.66 13.13
CA VAL A 268 38.38 26.20 12.96
C VAL A 268 37.05 25.73 12.34
N PRO A 269 37.06 24.94 11.25
CA PRO A 269 35.85 24.49 10.59
C PRO A 269 35.10 23.48 11.46
N MET A 270 33.78 23.52 11.36
CA MET A 270 32.81 22.63 12.03
C MET A 270 33.12 21.17 11.71
N HIS A 271 33.81 20.48 12.62
CA HIS A 271 34.01 19.03 12.59
C HIS A 271 33.13 18.41 13.67
N LEU A 272 32.31 17.45 13.25
CA LEU A 272 31.50 16.58 14.11
C LEU A 272 32.38 16.01 15.23
N VAL A 273 32.14 16.42 16.48
CA VAL A 273 32.87 15.86 17.63
C VAL A 273 32.30 14.47 17.91
N MET A 274 33.00 13.45 17.40
CA MET A 274 32.90 12.07 17.87
C MET A 274 33.57 12.01 19.26
N LEU A 275 32.81 11.69 20.31
CA LEU A 275 33.40 11.28 21.59
C LEU A 275 33.99 9.86 21.44
N PRO A 276 35.23 9.61 21.91
CA PRO A 276 35.84 8.30 21.77
C PRO A 276 35.25 7.28 22.75
N ASN A 277 35.16 6.07 22.24
CA ASN A 277 34.73 4.83 22.87
C ASN A 277 35.81 4.35 23.86
N GLU A 278 35.49 4.22 25.15
CA GLU A 278 36.31 3.49 26.13
C GLU A 278 35.55 2.23 26.55
N SER A 279 35.93 1.12 25.92
CA SER A 279 35.63 -0.23 26.38
C SER A 279 36.68 -0.65 27.39
N PHE A 280 36.31 -0.81 28.67
CA PHE A 280 37.03 -1.70 29.57
C PHE A 280 36.07 -2.49 30.48
N SER A 281 36.16 -3.80 30.33
CA SER A 281 35.50 -4.83 31.12
C SER A 281 36.05 -4.85 32.56
N SER A 282 35.19 -5.04 33.56
CA SER A 282 35.32 -6.09 34.60
C SER A 282 34.45 -5.83 35.84
N GLY A 283 33.91 -6.90 36.42
CA GLY A 283 33.65 -6.96 37.85
C GLY A 283 32.19 -6.80 38.31
N VAL A 284 31.45 -7.90 38.26
CA VAL A 284 30.34 -8.16 39.19
C VAL A 284 30.87 -8.03 40.62
N ASN A 285 30.23 -7.23 41.48
CA ASN A 285 30.22 -7.44 42.92
C ASN A 285 28.98 -6.81 43.57
N PHE A 286 28.20 -7.69 44.20
CA PHE A 286 27.22 -7.38 45.23
C PHE A 286 27.93 -6.83 46.48
N MET A 287 27.39 -5.78 47.09
CA MET A 287 26.97 -5.74 48.50
C MET A 287 26.74 -4.31 49.00
N MET A 288 25.70 -4.20 49.82
CA MET A 288 25.29 -3.05 50.61
C MET A 288 25.97 -3.17 51.97
N ASP A 289 26.61 -2.12 52.48
CA ASP A 289 26.66 -1.88 53.93
C ASP A 289 26.88 -0.39 54.27
N ASN A 290 26.14 0.04 55.28
CA ASN A 290 26.24 1.34 55.96
C ASN A 290 27.47 1.32 56.89
N THR A 291 28.02 2.49 57.25
CA THR A 291 28.30 2.92 58.65
C THR A 291 28.95 4.31 58.67
N ALA A 292 28.47 5.15 59.58
CA ALA A 292 28.89 6.51 59.87
C ALA A 292 30.20 6.61 60.70
N GLY A 293 30.89 7.77 60.66
CA GLY A 293 31.99 8.09 61.58
C GLY A 293 32.57 9.50 61.42
N HIS A 294 32.77 10.20 62.54
CA HIS A 294 33.14 11.62 62.76
C HIS A 294 34.63 12.02 62.50
N LEU A 295 34.84 13.34 62.32
CA LEU A 295 36.05 14.24 62.31
C LEU A 295 37.00 14.12 63.56
N PRO A 296 38.16 14.84 63.75
CA PRO A 296 38.80 15.93 62.95
C PRO A 296 40.37 16.01 62.87
N GLY A 297 40.89 16.86 61.95
CA GLY A 297 42.00 17.82 62.17
C GLY A 297 43.44 17.50 61.68
N LEU A 298 43.94 18.25 60.68
CA LEU A 298 45.21 19.03 60.72
C LEU A 298 45.38 19.91 59.47
N GLU A 299 46.06 21.05 59.63
CA GLU A 299 46.11 22.25 58.76
C GLU A 299 47.00 22.17 57.48
N GLU A 300 46.68 23.13 56.61
CA GLU A 300 47.05 23.55 55.23
C GLU A 300 48.55 23.85 54.90
N PRO A 301 49.00 24.07 53.62
CA PRO A 301 48.50 25.16 52.76
C PRO A 301 48.47 24.99 51.21
N LYS A 302 47.46 25.68 50.64
CA LYS A 302 47.41 26.49 49.41
C LYS A 302 47.89 25.92 48.06
N ASP A 303 46.90 25.64 47.21
CA ASP A 303 46.92 26.14 45.82
C ASP A 303 45.53 26.64 45.42
N THR A 304 45.49 27.85 44.85
CA THR A 304 44.29 28.66 44.68
C THR A 304 43.80 28.53 43.23
N SER A 305 42.67 27.85 43.00
CA SER A 305 41.88 28.02 41.78
C SER A 305 40.39 27.91 42.11
N PRO A 306 39.52 28.83 41.66
CA PRO A 306 38.12 28.79 41.99
C PRO A 306 37.44 27.72 41.13
N LYS A 307 37.15 26.56 41.72
CA LYS A 307 36.12 25.67 41.18
C LYS A 307 34.77 26.33 41.45
N SER A 308 34.27 27.09 40.46
CA SER A 308 32.83 27.35 40.40
C SER A 308 32.14 26.04 40.05
N SER A 309 31.67 25.34 41.07
CA SER A 309 30.65 24.31 40.94
C SER A 309 29.41 24.97 40.35
N VAL A 310 29.27 24.97 39.02
CA VAL A 310 27.96 25.13 38.42
C VAL A 310 27.33 23.75 38.52
N GLU A 311 26.62 23.55 39.61
CA GLU A 311 25.62 22.50 39.75
C GLU A 311 24.58 22.77 38.67
N TYR A 312 24.74 22.13 37.51
CA TYR A 312 23.64 22.05 36.55
C TYR A 312 22.62 21.12 37.19
N GLU A 313 21.63 21.68 37.86
CA GLU A 313 20.34 21.01 37.99
C GLU A 313 19.89 20.68 36.57
N ALA A 314 20.08 19.41 36.18
CA ALA A 314 19.40 18.88 35.03
C ALA A 314 17.91 19.06 35.31
N HIS A 315 17.27 19.99 34.60
CA HIS A 315 15.83 20.06 34.55
C HIS A 315 15.31 18.63 34.35
N SER A 316 14.51 18.16 35.31
CA SER A 316 13.95 16.80 35.37
C SER A 316 13.10 16.41 34.16
N ASP A 317 12.90 17.30 33.20
CA ASP A 317 12.13 17.09 31.97
C ASP A 317 12.95 16.48 30.81
N SER A 318 14.29 16.54 30.82
CA SER A 318 15.10 16.02 29.69
C SER A 318 15.33 14.50 29.73
N SER A 319 15.23 13.87 30.90
CA SER A 319 15.43 12.41 31.05
C SER A 319 14.26 11.58 30.49
N ASP A 320 13.05 12.15 30.49
CA ASP A 320 11.85 11.48 30.00
C ASP A 320 11.72 11.50 28.47
N MET A 321 12.46 12.37 27.78
CA MET A 321 12.40 12.49 26.31
C MET A 321 13.01 11.30 25.56
N CYS A 322 13.95 10.60 26.19
CA CYS A 322 14.73 9.51 25.58
C CYS A 322 14.33 8.12 26.06
N GLN A 323 13.15 8.00 26.68
CA GLN A 323 12.65 6.73 27.21
C GLN A 323 11.52 6.19 26.32
N PRO A 324 11.59 4.89 25.95
CA PRO A 324 10.52 4.27 25.19
C PRO A 324 9.25 4.18 26.04
N LYS A 325 8.15 4.75 25.53
CA LYS A 325 6.83 4.63 26.14
C LYS A 325 6.13 3.38 25.62
N TYR A 326 5.77 2.50 26.54
CA TYR A 326 5.10 1.24 26.20
C TYR A 326 3.60 1.42 25.93
N PHE A 327 2.97 2.36 26.64
CA PHE A 327 1.57 2.75 26.47
C PHE A 327 1.47 4.27 26.45
N VAL A 328 0.76 4.79 25.45
CA VAL A 328 0.43 6.22 25.32
C VAL A 328 -1.04 6.32 24.93
N PHE A 329 -1.79 7.14 25.65
CA PHE A 329 -3.17 7.47 25.32
C PHE A 329 -3.28 8.99 25.25
N ASN A 330 -3.48 9.51 24.04
CA ASN A 330 -3.68 10.93 23.77
C ASN A 330 -4.79 11.11 22.72
N SER A 331 -5.18 12.35 22.42
CA SER A 331 -6.19 12.63 21.38
C SER A 331 -5.74 12.13 20.00
N ARG A 332 -4.43 12.15 19.73
CA ARG A 332 -3.82 11.69 18.47
C ARG A 332 -3.87 10.18 18.28
N THR A 333 -4.03 9.39 19.36
CA THR A 333 -4.21 7.93 19.31
C THR A 333 -5.40 7.53 18.45
N ALA A 334 -6.40 8.41 18.30
CA ALA A 334 -7.55 8.20 17.41
C ALA A 334 -7.17 7.94 15.94
N TYR A 335 -6.03 8.49 15.49
CA TYR A 335 -5.55 8.32 14.12
C TYR A 335 -4.78 7.00 13.91
N ALA A 336 -4.30 6.34 14.97
CA ALA A 336 -3.42 5.18 14.84
C ALA A 336 -4.12 3.99 14.15
N ILE A 337 -5.32 3.60 14.59
CA ILE A 337 -6.02 2.46 13.99
C ILE A 337 -6.44 2.74 12.54
N PRO A 338 -6.98 3.92 12.18
CA PRO A 338 -7.20 4.29 10.79
C PRO A 338 -5.94 4.27 9.93
N ILE A 339 -4.80 4.81 10.42
CA ILE A 339 -3.52 4.76 9.70
C ILE A 339 -3.13 3.30 9.42
N LEU A 340 -3.27 2.41 10.40
CA LEU A 340 -2.99 0.98 10.24
C LEU A 340 -3.95 0.31 9.25
N ALA A 341 -5.24 0.63 9.29
CA ALA A 341 -6.22 0.12 8.34
C ALA A 341 -5.89 0.58 6.91
N PHE A 342 -5.52 1.84 6.73
CA PHE A 342 -5.04 2.38 5.46
C PHE A 342 -3.76 1.66 4.99
N ALA A 343 -2.81 1.37 5.88
CA ALA A 343 -1.55 0.72 5.53
C ALA A 343 -1.71 -0.75 5.09
N PHE A 344 -2.78 -1.43 5.48
CA PHE A 344 -3.02 -2.85 5.16
C PHE A 344 -4.15 -3.11 4.16
N VAL A 345 -4.72 -2.06 3.56
CA VAL A 345 -5.77 -2.22 2.55
C VAL A 345 -5.17 -2.61 1.19
N CYS A 346 -5.33 -3.87 0.81
CA CYS A 346 -4.94 -4.37 -0.51
C CYS A 346 -6.11 -4.98 -1.30
N HIS A 347 -7.28 -5.07 -0.67
CA HIS A 347 -8.48 -5.75 -1.16
C HIS A 347 -8.92 -5.37 -2.58
N PRO A 348 -8.85 -4.08 -3.00
CA PRO A 348 -9.18 -3.71 -4.39
C PRO A 348 -8.31 -4.42 -5.44
N GLU A 349 -7.04 -4.69 -5.12
CA GLU A 349 -6.05 -5.24 -6.05
C GLU A 349 -5.98 -6.78 -6.01
N VAL A 350 -6.51 -7.41 -4.95
CA VAL A 350 -6.46 -8.87 -4.79
C VAL A 350 -7.13 -9.60 -5.96
N LEU A 351 -8.32 -9.17 -6.40
CA LEU A 351 -9.04 -9.86 -7.48
C LEU A 351 -8.43 -9.62 -8.87
N PRO A 352 -8.04 -8.39 -9.24
CA PRO A 352 -7.23 -8.16 -10.44
C PRO A 352 -5.95 -9.00 -10.48
N ILE A 353 -5.15 -9.00 -9.40
CA ILE A 353 -3.92 -9.81 -9.33
C ILE A 353 -4.25 -11.31 -9.42
N TYR A 354 -5.35 -11.76 -8.80
CA TYR A 354 -5.80 -13.15 -8.91
C TYR A 354 -6.14 -13.54 -10.35
N SER A 355 -6.70 -12.62 -11.14
CA SER A 355 -7.05 -12.85 -12.54
C SER A 355 -5.82 -12.95 -13.45
N GLU A 356 -4.73 -12.28 -13.10
CA GLU A 356 -3.47 -12.28 -13.86
C GLU A 356 -2.50 -13.39 -13.44
N LEU A 357 -2.72 -14.02 -12.27
CA LEU A 357 -1.87 -15.05 -11.71
C LEU A 357 -1.82 -16.31 -12.59
N LYS A 358 -0.60 -16.74 -12.96
CA LYS A 358 -0.36 -17.99 -13.68
C LYS A 358 -0.78 -19.20 -12.85
N ASP A 359 -1.51 -20.12 -13.50
CA ASP A 359 -2.08 -21.32 -12.89
C ASP A 359 -2.91 -20.97 -11.65
N ARG A 360 -3.88 -20.06 -11.85
CA ARG A 360 -4.65 -19.45 -10.77
C ARG A 360 -5.36 -20.50 -9.90
N SER A 361 -5.19 -20.39 -8.59
CA SER A 361 -5.90 -21.18 -7.59
C SER A 361 -6.06 -20.36 -6.33
N ARG A 362 -7.19 -20.53 -5.61
CA ARG A 362 -7.43 -19.84 -4.33
C ARG A 362 -6.29 -20.05 -3.35
N LYS A 363 -5.76 -21.28 -3.26
CA LYS A 363 -4.63 -21.61 -2.35
C LYS A 363 -3.36 -20.86 -2.75
N ARG A 364 -3.09 -20.75 -4.06
CA ARG A 364 -1.93 -20.01 -4.56
C ARG A 364 -2.06 -18.52 -4.29
N MET A 365 -3.23 -17.92 -4.55
CA MET A 365 -3.47 -16.49 -4.27
C MET A 365 -3.48 -16.18 -2.76
N GLN A 366 -4.00 -17.08 -1.93
CA GLN A 366 -3.89 -16.96 -0.49
C GLN A 366 -2.43 -17.00 -0.05
N ASN A 367 -1.61 -17.90 -0.61
CA ASN A 367 -0.18 -17.94 -0.31
C ASN A 367 0.54 -16.66 -0.76
N VAL A 368 0.21 -16.12 -1.95
CA VAL A 368 0.70 -14.80 -2.40
C VAL A 368 0.37 -13.74 -1.35
N SER A 369 -0.87 -13.72 -0.87
CA SER A 369 -1.35 -12.77 0.14
C SER A 369 -0.67 -12.95 1.50
N ASN A 370 -0.50 -14.19 1.95
CA ASN A 370 0.18 -14.52 3.20
C ASN A 370 1.63 -14.03 3.19
N ILE A 371 2.38 -14.29 2.10
CA ILE A 371 3.77 -13.87 1.96
C ILE A 371 3.87 -12.35 1.90
N SER A 372 3.04 -11.68 1.08
CA SER A 372 3.06 -10.23 0.94
C SER A 372 2.71 -9.53 2.25
N ILE A 373 1.61 -9.91 2.92
CA ILE A 373 1.21 -9.29 4.19
C ILE A 373 2.23 -9.56 5.31
N THR A 374 2.78 -10.77 5.39
CA THR A 374 3.81 -11.08 6.40
C THR A 374 5.09 -10.29 6.15
N GLY A 375 5.54 -10.19 4.90
CA GLY A 375 6.70 -9.39 4.54
C GLY A 375 6.49 -7.91 4.86
N MET A 376 5.30 -7.37 4.57
CA MET A 376 4.97 -5.98 4.88
C MET A 376 4.82 -5.72 6.37
N LEU A 377 4.26 -6.67 7.13
CA LEU A 377 4.19 -6.60 8.59
C LEU A 377 5.59 -6.42 9.21
N ILE A 378 6.59 -7.19 8.74
CA ILE A 378 7.98 -7.08 9.22
C ILE A 378 8.55 -5.71 8.86
N MET A 379 8.39 -5.29 7.60
CA MET A 379 8.87 -3.99 7.12
C MET A 379 8.26 -2.82 7.92
N TYR A 380 6.95 -2.89 8.17
CA TYR A 380 6.20 -1.90 8.94
C TYR A 380 6.62 -1.85 10.40
N LEU A 381 6.83 -3.01 11.03
CA LEU A 381 7.31 -3.08 12.40
C LEU A 381 8.71 -2.47 12.52
N LEU A 382 9.63 -2.80 11.61
CA LEU A 382 10.98 -2.25 11.61
C LEU A 382 10.98 -0.73 11.36
N ALA A 383 10.25 -0.27 10.33
CA ALA A 383 10.14 1.16 10.03
C ALA A 383 9.56 1.95 11.20
N ALA A 384 8.47 1.45 11.79
CA ALA A 384 7.80 2.10 12.91
C ALA A 384 8.69 2.10 14.18
N LEU A 385 9.29 0.95 14.52
CA LEU A 385 10.11 0.81 15.72
C LEU A 385 11.37 1.68 15.65
N PHE A 386 12.15 1.59 14.57
CA PHE A 386 13.39 2.35 14.47
C PHE A 386 13.11 3.84 14.18
N GLY A 387 12.05 4.17 13.46
CA GLY A 387 11.59 5.55 13.31
C GLY A 387 11.16 6.17 14.65
N TYR A 388 10.38 5.43 15.44
CA TYR A 388 9.98 5.85 16.79
C TYR A 388 11.18 5.98 17.73
N LEU A 389 12.04 4.96 17.82
CA LEU A 389 13.20 4.99 18.73
C LEU A 389 14.22 6.07 18.36
N THR A 390 14.17 6.62 17.15
CA THR A 390 15.06 7.72 16.75
C THR A 390 14.65 9.05 17.35
N PHE A 391 13.34 9.33 17.46
CA PHE A 391 12.81 10.65 17.85
C PHE A 391 11.85 10.63 19.04
N TYR A 392 11.46 9.44 19.52
CA TYR A 392 10.53 9.20 20.62
C TYR A 392 9.22 9.99 20.50
N GLY A 393 8.99 10.99 21.36
CA GLY A 393 7.77 11.80 21.38
C GLY A 393 7.67 12.83 20.25
N GLU A 394 8.78 13.12 19.58
CA GLU A 394 8.91 14.21 18.58
C GLU A 394 8.76 13.72 17.13
N VAL A 395 8.07 12.60 16.92
CA VAL A 395 7.82 12.06 15.58
C VAL A 395 6.70 12.86 14.91
N GLU A 396 7.01 13.46 13.75
CA GLU A 396 6.02 14.13 12.91
C GLU A 396 5.10 13.15 12.18
N ASP A 397 4.00 13.66 11.62
CA ASP A 397 3.02 12.88 10.84
C ASP A 397 3.66 12.12 9.65
N GLU A 398 4.82 12.60 9.18
CA GLU A 398 5.67 11.98 8.17
C GLU A 398 7.11 11.81 8.68
N LEU A 399 7.63 10.57 8.63
CA LEU A 399 8.95 10.25 9.17
C LEU A 399 10.10 11.01 8.45
N LEU A 400 10.06 11.15 7.12
CA LEU A 400 11.12 11.82 6.37
C LEU A 400 11.22 13.30 6.74
N HIS A 401 10.06 13.94 6.95
CA HIS A 401 10.00 15.32 7.42
C HIS A 401 10.64 15.50 8.81
N THR A 402 10.50 14.51 9.69
CA THR A 402 11.16 14.50 11.01
C THR A 402 12.68 14.53 10.85
N TYR A 403 13.25 13.73 9.93
CA TYR A 403 14.68 13.74 9.68
C TYR A 403 15.18 15.07 9.10
N THR A 404 14.38 15.79 8.31
CA THR A 404 14.74 17.11 7.75
C THR A 404 15.04 18.14 8.82
N LYS A 405 14.30 18.11 9.95
CA LYS A 405 14.49 19.04 11.06
C LYS A 405 15.86 18.89 11.73
N VAL A 406 16.48 17.71 11.62
CA VAL A 406 17.77 17.38 12.25
C VAL A 406 18.91 17.40 11.23
N TYR A 407 18.68 16.91 10.01
CA TYR A 407 19.66 16.84 8.94
C TYR A 407 19.12 17.42 7.63
N THR A 408 19.74 18.51 7.18
CA THR A 408 19.40 19.17 5.92
C THR A 408 20.20 18.63 4.72
N PHE A 409 21.50 18.36 4.90
CA PHE A 409 22.43 18.02 3.79
C PHE A 409 23.08 16.63 3.88
N ASP A 410 22.44 15.68 4.57
CA ASP A 410 22.97 14.32 4.64
C ASP A 410 22.74 13.55 3.32
N THR A 411 23.82 13.21 2.63
CA THR A 411 23.81 12.46 1.36
C THR A 411 23.05 11.15 1.44
N LEU A 412 23.13 10.43 2.57
CA LEU A 412 22.44 9.15 2.72
C LEU A 412 20.92 9.38 2.82
N LEU A 413 20.49 10.37 3.59
CA LEU A 413 19.07 10.73 3.70
C LEU A 413 18.54 11.28 2.37
N LEU A 414 19.32 12.09 1.66
CA LEU A 414 18.99 12.58 0.33
C LEU A 414 18.75 11.43 -0.66
N SER A 415 19.61 10.41 -0.63
CA SER A 415 19.45 9.22 -1.49
C SER A 415 18.16 8.46 -1.19
N VAL A 416 17.76 8.39 0.09
CA VAL A 416 16.49 7.79 0.52
C VAL A 416 15.29 8.61 0.06
N ARG A 417 15.33 9.94 0.19
CA ARG A 417 14.26 10.82 -0.31
C ARG A 417 14.05 10.62 -1.81
N LEU A 418 15.14 10.58 -2.58
CA LEU A 418 15.06 10.33 -4.01
C LEU A 418 14.47 8.95 -4.31
N ALA A 419 14.88 7.91 -3.59
CA ALA A 419 14.35 6.56 -3.76
C ALA A 419 12.84 6.49 -3.47
N VAL A 420 12.39 7.12 -2.37
CA VAL A 420 10.96 7.21 -2.01
C VAL A 420 10.19 8.01 -3.05
N LEU A 421 10.69 9.17 -3.50
CA LEU A 421 10.07 9.99 -4.53
C LEU A 421 9.87 9.23 -5.86
N VAL A 422 10.89 8.50 -6.31
CA VAL A 422 10.79 7.68 -7.52
C VAL A 422 9.77 6.55 -7.30
N ALA A 423 9.82 5.86 -6.16
CA ALA A 423 8.89 4.77 -5.85
C ALA A 423 7.42 5.22 -5.83
N VAL A 424 7.11 6.34 -5.16
CA VAL A 424 5.73 6.87 -5.10
C VAL A 424 5.27 7.40 -6.45
N THR A 425 6.17 8.05 -7.22
CA THR A 425 5.85 8.54 -8.58
C THR A 425 5.49 7.39 -9.52
N LEU A 426 6.21 6.28 -9.45
CA LEU A 426 5.91 5.07 -10.24
C LEU A 426 4.63 4.35 -9.76
N THR A 427 4.21 4.58 -8.52
CA THR A 427 3.02 3.93 -7.93
C THR A 427 1.71 4.66 -8.28
N VAL A 428 1.73 5.99 -8.48
CA VAL A 428 0.52 6.76 -8.82
C VAL A 428 -0.21 6.24 -10.09
N PRO A 429 0.46 5.97 -11.23
CA PRO A 429 -0.19 5.40 -12.41
C PRO A 429 -0.87 4.05 -12.14
N LEU A 430 -0.34 3.26 -11.20
CA LEU A 430 -0.87 1.95 -10.83
C LEU A 430 -2.22 2.09 -10.17
N VAL A 431 -2.32 3.03 -9.22
CA VAL A 431 -3.54 3.29 -8.45
C VAL A 431 -4.59 4.03 -9.29
N LEU A 432 -4.16 4.82 -10.27
CA LEU A 432 -5.05 5.49 -11.21
C LEU A 432 -5.76 4.49 -12.14
N PHE A 433 -5.09 3.40 -12.52
CA PHE A 433 -5.59 2.44 -13.51
C PHE A 433 -6.94 1.82 -13.11
N PRO A 434 -7.13 1.26 -11.90
CA PRO A 434 -8.42 0.78 -11.42
C PRO A 434 -9.50 1.87 -11.45
N ILE A 435 -9.23 3.08 -10.96
CA ILE A 435 -10.22 4.18 -10.93
C ILE A 435 -10.69 4.50 -12.34
N ARG A 436 -9.76 4.66 -13.29
CA ARG A 436 -10.08 4.95 -14.69
C ARG A 436 -10.92 3.84 -15.30
N SER A 437 -10.59 2.58 -15.01
CA SER A 437 -11.35 1.42 -15.47
C SER A 437 -12.77 1.43 -14.92
N SER A 438 -12.93 1.62 -13.60
CA SER A 438 -14.22 1.65 -12.91
C SER A 438 -15.09 2.82 -13.40
N ILE A 439 -14.53 4.02 -13.58
CA ILE A 439 -15.26 5.18 -14.12
C ILE A 439 -15.70 4.94 -15.56
N SER A 440 -14.83 4.39 -16.40
CA SER A 440 -15.18 4.08 -17.79
C SER A 440 -16.28 3.02 -17.87
N ALA A 441 -16.24 2.02 -16.99
CA ALA A 441 -17.27 0.98 -16.92
C ALA A 441 -18.62 1.51 -16.40
N LEU A 442 -18.61 2.48 -15.49
CA LEU A 442 -19.82 3.07 -14.90
C LEU A 442 -20.50 4.08 -15.84
N LEU A 443 -19.73 5.03 -16.37
CA LEU A 443 -20.26 6.13 -17.20
C LEU A 443 -20.43 5.73 -18.66
N PHE A 444 -19.60 4.82 -19.18
CA PHE A 444 -19.54 4.50 -20.61
C PHE A 444 -19.49 2.99 -20.91
N PRO A 445 -20.39 2.16 -20.34
CA PRO A 445 -20.32 0.69 -20.45
C PRO A 445 -20.40 0.13 -21.87
N LYS A 446 -21.02 0.86 -22.81
CA LYS A 446 -21.26 0.40 -24.19
C LYS A 446 -20.46 1.16 -25.26
N ARG A 447 -19.54 2.06 -24.87
CA ARG A 447 -18.81 2.89 -25.83
C ARG A 447 -17.44 2.28 -26.15
N PRO A 448 -17.01 2.27 -27.43
CA PRO A 448 -15.68 1.79 -27.80
C PRO A 448 -14.60 2.69 -27.19
N PHE A 449 -13.38 2.15 -27.09
CA PHE A 449 -12.22 2.89 -26.60
C PHE A 449 -12.01 4.19 -27.39
N SER A 450 -11.74 5.28 -26.68
CA SER A 450 -11.38 6.58 -27.28
C SER A 450 -10.22 7.17 -26.49
N TRP A 451 -9.16 7.58 -27.19
CA TRP A 451 -7.99 8.21 -26.60
C TRP A 451 -8.31 9.52 -25.88
N ILE A 452 -9.21 10.33 -26.44
CA ILE A 452 -9.63 11.60 -25.83
C ILE A 452 -10.30 11.34 -24.49
N ARG A 453 -11.23 10.38 -24.44
CA ARG A 453 -11.91 9.99 -23.19
C ARG A 453 -10.93 9.41 -22.18
N HIS A 454 -10.00 8.58 -22.64
CA HIS A 454 -8.97 7.99 -21.80
C HIS A 454 -8.08 9.06 -21.15
N PHE A 455 -7.63 10.03 -21.95
CA PHE A 455 -6.85 11.17 -21.49
C PHE A 455 -7.64 12.06 -20.53
N LEU A 456 -8.86 12.47 -20.90
CA LEU A 456 -9.68 13.37 -20.09
C LEU A 456 -10.00 12.76 -18.72
N ILE A 457 -10.34 11.47 -18.65
CA ILE A 457 -10.61 10.81 -17.36
C ILE A 457 -9.34 10.84 -16.48
N ALA A 458 -8.18 10.49 -17.02
CA ALA A 458 -6.92 10.52 -16.26
C ALA A 458 -6.57 11.94 -15.80
N ALA A 459 -6.68 12.93 -16.69
CA ALA A 459 -6.40 14.32 -16.39
C ALA A 459 -7.33 14.89 -15.31
N VAL A 460 -8.63 14.60 -15.37
CA VAL A 460 -9.61 15.04 -14.36
C VAL A 460 -9.34 14.41 -13.00
N ILE A 461 -9.04 13.11 -12.96
CA ILE A 461 -8.70 12.42 -11.70
C ILE A 461 -7.44 13.04 -11.08
N LEU A 462 -6.39 13.24 -11.87
CA LEU A 462 -5.13 13.82 -11.39
C LEU A 462 -5.29 15.28 -10.96
N ALA A 463 -6.07 16.08 -11.70
CA ALA A 463 -6.38 17.46 -11.33
C ALA A 463 -7.13 17.53 -10.00
N PHE A 464 -8.13 16.66 -9.81
CA PHE A 464 -8.85 16.57 -8.54
C PHE A 464 -7.94 16.18 -7.38
N ASN A 465 -7.05 15.21 -7.55
CA ASN A 465 -6.11 14.80 -6.50
C ASN A 465 -5.08 15.89 -6.18
N ASN A 466 -4.57 16.60 -7.18
CA ASN A 466 -3.68 17.75 -6.96
C ASN A 466 -4.38 18.84 -6.15
N LEU A 467 -5.62 19.17 -6.51
CA LEU A 467 -6.42 20.15 -5.77
C LEU A 467 -6.59 19.75 -4.30
N LEU A 468 -6.94 18.49 -4.06
CA LEU A 468 -7.07 17.94 -2.71
C LEU A 468 -5.76 18.10 -1.91
N VAL A 469 -4.63 17.71 -2.48
CA VAL A 469 -3.31 17.77 -1.80
C VAL A 469 -2.83 19.19 -1.55
N ILE A 470 -3.22 20.15 -2.38
CA ILE A 470 -2.90 21.57 -2.16
C ILE A 470 -3.61 22.09 -0.91
N PHE A 471 -4.87 21.70 -0.69
CA PHE A 471 -5.69 22.17 0.43
C PHE A 471 -5.55 21.35 1.72
N VAL A 472 -5.19 20.07 1.62
CA VAL A 472 -5.01 19.24 2.81
C VAL A 472 -3.76 19.68 3.59
N PRO A 473 -3.89 20.00 4.89
CA PRO A 473 -2.78 20.53 5.68
C PRO A 473 -1.80 19.46 6.12
N THR A 474 -2.28 18.25 6.44
CA THR A 474 -1.44 17.18 6.98
C THR A 474 -1.73 15.84 6.32
N ILE A 475 -0.69 15.01 6.16
CA ILE A 475 -0.85 13.67 5.58
C ILE A 475 -1.66 12.74 6.49
N LYS A 476 -1.60 12.94 7.82
CA LYS A 476 -2.38 12.16 8.79
C LYS A 476 -3.88 12.32 8.60
N ASP A 477 -4.37 13.47 8.11
CA ASP A 477 -5.79 13.67 7.85
C ASP A 477 -6.26 12.80 6.69
N ILE A 478 -5.41 12.63 5.66
CA ILE A 478 -5.65 11.70 4.55
C ILE A 478 -5.70 10.27 5.09
N PHE A 479 -4.68 9.84 5.83
CA PHE A 479 -4.62 8.48 6.37
C PHE A 479 -5.76 8.18 7.35
N GLY A 480 -6.08 9.15 8.21
CA GLY A 480 -7.18 9.08 9.16
C GLY A 480 -8.52 8.89 8.45
N PHE A 481 -8.89 9.83 7.59
CA PHE A 481 -10.19 9.81 6.91
C PHE A 481 -10.36 8.58 6.02
N ILE A 482 -9.37 8.29 5.16
CA ILE A 482 -9.44 7.17 4.20
C ILE A 482 -9.36 5.83 4.94
N GLY A 483 -8.55 5.73 5.99
CA GLY A 483 -8.45 4.55 6.85
C GLY A 483 -9.76 4.23 7.57
N ALA A 484 -10.36 5.23 8.20
CA ALA A 484 -11.60 5.06 8.96
C ALA A 484 -12.83 4.82 8.05
N SER A 485 -12.79 5.26 6.79
CA SER A 485 -13.91 5.08 5.85
C SER A 485 -13.66 3.95 4.84
N SER A 486 -12.96 4.22 3.73
CA SER A 486 -12.84 3.28 2.61
C SER A 486 -12.08 2.03 2.99
N ALA A 487 -10.97 2.16 3.72
CA ALA A 487 -10.20 0.98 4.12
C ALA A 487 -11.04 0.09 5.05
N THR A 488 -11.77 0.69 5.98
CA THR A 488 -12.68 -0.06 6.86
C THR A 488 -13.78 -0.78 6.09
N MET A 489 -14.38 -0.11 5.10
CA MET A 489 -15.39 -0.71 4.24
C MET A 489 -14.83 -1.87 3.41
N LEU A 490 -13.61 -1.75 2.90
CA LEU A 490 -12.96 -2.75 2.04
C LEU A 490 -12.34 -3.92 2.80
N ILE A 491 -11.88 -3.71 4.03
CA ILE A 491 -11.27 -4.74 4.88
C ILE A 491 -12.34 -5.48 5.69
N PHE A 492 -13.29 -4.78 6.32
CA PHE A 492 -14.17 -5.42 7.29
C PHE A 492 -15.57 -5.68 6.70
N ILE A 493 -16.19 -4.66 6.12
CA ILE A 493 -17.64 -4.67 5.84
C ILE A 493 -17.96 -5.44 4.56
N LEU A 494 -17.38 -5.05 3.41
CA LEU A 494 -17.75 -5.63 2.11
C LEU A 494 -17.41 -7.12 2.00
N PRO A 495 -16.21 -7.60 2.37
CA PRO A 495 -15.87 -9.03 2.26
C PRO A 495 -16.77 -9.90 3.15
N ALA A 496 -17.08 -9.44 4.36
CA ALA A 496 -17.98 -10.13 5.27
C ALA A 496 -19.42 -10.15 4.77
N ALA A 497 -19.94 -9.01 4.32
CA ALA A 497 -21.30 -8.91 3.78
C ALA A 497 -21.48 -9.78 2.53
N PHE A 498 -20.50 -9.78 1.63
CA PHE A 498 -20.52 -10.64 0.44
C PHE A 498 -20.46 -12.12 0.81
N TYR A 499 -19.66 -12.48 1.83
CA TYR A 499 -19.57 -13.86 2.30
C TYR A 499 -20.89 -14.38 2.84
N LEU A 500 -21.53 -13.61 3.72
CA LEU A 500 -22.81 -13.98 4.32
C LEU A 500 -23.92 -14.13 3.27
N ARG A 501 -23.88 -13.32 2.20
CA ARG A 501 -24.92 -13.27 1.17
C ARG A 501 -24.73 -14.28 0.04
N LEU A 502 -23.51 -14.44 -0.48
CA LEU A 502 -23.24 -15.25 -1.67
C LEU A 502 -22.86 -16.70 -1.38
N VAL A 503 -22.38 -17.00 -0.17
CA VAL A 503 -21.95 -18.37 0.18
C VAL A 503 -23.11 -19.13 0.82
N GLU A 504 -23.98 -19.71 -0.01
CA GLU A 504 -25.18 -20.43 0.45
C GLU A 504 -24.89 -21.86 0.94
N LYS A 505 -23.78 -22.46 0.50
CA LYS A 505 -23.41 -23.86 0.79
C LYS A 505 -23.22 -24.19 2.27
N GLU A 506 -23.04 -23.19 3.12
CA GLU A 506 -22.83 -23.38 4.56
C GLU A 506 -24.06 -22.94 5.37
N PRO A 507 -24.50 -23.74 6.36
CA PRO A 507 -25.61 -23.35 7.22
C PRO A 507 -25.26 -22.06 7.98
N LEU A 508 -26.25 -21.21 8.25
CA LEU A 508 -26.07 -19.93 8.96
C LEU A 508 -25.44 -20.09 10.35
N ARG A 509 -25.56 -21.27 10.98
CA ARG A 509 -24.93 -21.62 12.26
C ARG A 509 -23.48 -22.13 12.15
N SER A 510 -22.91 -22.18 10.95
CA SER A 510 -21.49 -22.54 10.76
C SER A 510 -20.58 -21.54 11.49
N PRO A 511 -19.51 -21.99 12.18
CA PRO A 511 -18.57 -21.09 12.85
C PRO A 511 -17.97 -20.05 11.89
N GLN A 512 -17.85 -20.37 10.60
CA GLN A 512 -17.33 -19.44 9.59
C GLN A 512 -18.29 -18.29 9.28
N LYS A 513 -19.61 -18.56 9.25
CA LYS A 513 -20.62 -17.52 9.05
C LYS A 513 -20.81 -16.68 10.32
N ILE A 514 -20.75 -17.29 11.50
CA ILE A 514 -20.76 -16.55 12.77
C ILE A 514 -19.53 -15.63 12.85
N GLY A 515 -18.35 -16.14 12.51
CA GLY A 515 -17.13 -15.34 12.44
C GLY A 515 -17.25 -14.16 11.47
N ALA A 516 -17.78 -14.39 10.25
CA ALA A 516 -18.02 -13.32 9.29
C ALA A 516 -19.04 -12.28 9.78
N LEU A 517 -20.09 -12.70 10.51
CA LEU A 517 -21.07 -11.79 11.10
C LEU A 517 -20.46 -10.93 12.20
N ILE A 518 -19.66 -11.51 13.10
CA ILE A 518 -18.93 -10.75 14.13
C ILE A 518 -17.97 -9.76 13.45
N PHE A 519 -17.24 -10.21 12.43
CA PHE A 519 -16.31 -9.39 11.67
C PHE A 519 -16.99 -8.18 11.01
N LEU A 520 -18.20 -8.39 10.45
CA LEU A 520 -19.04 -7.32 9.91
C LEU A 520 -19.46 -6.30 10.98
N ILE A 521 -19.96 -6.77 12.13
CA ILE A 521 -20.42 -5.91 13.22
C ILE A 521 -19.26 -5.08 13.79
N VAL A 522 -18.11 -5.71 14.03
CA VAL A 522 -16.89 -5.03 14.49
C VAL A 522 -16.46 -3.98 13.47
N GLY A 523 -16.52 -4.28 12.17
CA GLY A 523 -16.22 -3.31 11.12
C GLY A 523 -17.13 -2.08 11.12
N ILE A 524 -18.43 -2.26 11.34
CA ILE A 524 -19.40 -1.15 11.42
C ILE A 524 -19.13 -0.28 12.64
N ILE A 525 -18.92 -0.90 13.82
CA ILE A 525 -18.57 -0.19 15.05
C ILE A 525 -17.27 0.60 14.85
N PHE A 526 -16.25 -0.05 14.29
CA PHE A 526 -14.96 0.57 14.03
C PHE A 526 -15.06 1.78 13.09
N MET A 527 -15.84 1.67 12.01
CA MET A 527 -16.08 2.77 11.07
C MET A 527 -16.74 3.97 11.78
N ILE A 528 -17.82 3.72 12.54
CA ILE A 528 -18.57 4.79 13.23
C ILE A 528 -17.71 5.47 14.29
N VAL A 529 -17.05 4.69 15.14
CA VAL A 529 -16.22 5.23 16.22
C VAL A 529 -15.04 6.02 15.65
N SER A 530 -14.30 5.46 14.69
CA SER A 530 -13.12 6.13 14.12
C SER A 530 -13.50 7.42 13.37
N MET A 531 -14.57 7.39 12.57
CA MET A 531 -15.07 8.59 11.90
C MET A 531 -15.51 9.66 12.90
N THR A 532 -16.20 9.28 13.96
CA THR A 532 -16.65 10.22 14.98
C THR A 532 -15.44 10.86 15.68
N LEU A 533 -14.43 10.07 16.04
CA LEU A 533 -13.22 10.59 16.69
C LEU A 533 -12.44 11.55 15.81
N ILE A 534 -12.27 11.25 14.52
CA ILE A 534 -11.58 12.13 13.56
C ILE A 534 -12.36 13.44 13.37
N VAL A 535 -13.68 13.35 13.18
CA VAL A 535 -14.50 14.55 13.00
C VAL A 535 -14.49 15.42 14.27
N MET A 536 -14.53 14.80 15.45
CA MET A 536 -14.40 15.53 16.71
C MET A 536 -13.03 16.20 16.82
N ASP A 537 -11.93 15.53 16.45
CA ASP A 537 -10.60 16.14 16.44
C ASP A 537 -10.57 17.37 15.53
N TRP A 538 -11.12 17.28 14.31
CA TRP A 538 -11.19 18.42 13.40
C TRP A 538 -12.03 19.60 13.94
N ILE A 539 -13.11 19.32 14.66
CA ILE A 539 -13.97 20.37 15.25
C ILE A 539 -13.25 21.06 16.41
N TYR A 540 -12.67 20.30 17.33
CA TYR A 540 -12.07 20.85 18.55
C TYR A 540 -10.64 21.40 18.34
N ASN A 541 -9.89 20.84 17.39
CA ASN A 541 -8.52 21.25 17.07
C ASN A 541 -8.43 22.05 15.77
N SER A 542 -9.54 22.60 15.26
CA SER A 542 -9.56 23.46 14.08
C SER A 542 -8.56 24.62 14.24
N PRO A 543 -7.73 24.92 13.22
CA PRO A 543 -6.68 25.94 13.30
C PRO A 543 -7.18 27.35 13.65
N SER A 544 -8.49 27.62 13.58
CA SER A 544 -9.09 28.87 14.03
C SER A 544 -9.00 29.11 15.54
N SER A 545 -8.74 28.09 16.37
CA SER A 545 -8.60 28.25 17.83
C SER A 545 -7.19 28.64 18.30
N ARG A 546 -6.18 28.66 17.41
CA ARG A 546 -4.79 29.05 17.74
C ARG A 546 -4.47 30.52 17.46
N HIS A 547 -5.46 31.31 17.01
CA HIS A 547 -5.31 32.74 16.70
C HIS A 547 -6.05 33.67 17.67
N HIS A 548 -6.43 33.19 18.87
CA HIS A 548 -7.01 34.02 19.92
C HIS A 548 -6.18 34.01 21.19
#